data_AF-A0A2V8PTP1-F1
#
_entry.id   AF-A0A2V8PTP1-F1
#
_cell.length_a   1.000
_cell.length_b   1.000
_cell.length_c   1.000
_cell.angle_alpha   90.00
_cell.angle_beta   90.00
_cell.angle_gamma   90.00
#
_symmetry.space_group_name_H-M   'P 1'
#
loop_
_entity.id
_entity.type
_entity.pdbx_description
1 polymer ?
#
loop_
_entity_poly.entity_id
_entity_poly.type
_entity_poly.pdbx_seq_one_letter_code
_entity_poly.pdbx_strand_id
1 'polypeptide(L)'
;MVGTFKLDRELEVETNRPLPQAVLTLDAGEYWPAVNARSIFVQIMLELAPDTSNQSGKLTARDRRNARLWQLAPWAELLAVTVGPPLAFFLAYLVTGATSPALLVLAALSLPFSLIAGLIIAIVIILFRRRWLRRLRDRLASDGITADEVGYFIPELTSGERRVLREMEKRQPLLADAYRETLALRLNATRVTASARRDLLEVERRINRARYLNAPDTAVLMEELSRDRKRLEALKQEGASRRAEAEARLQMIEAASSRGASWAETNYMLRRLDEGRKHVPLGLESVRAEQELREDAERELRQELSQNRLP
;
A
#
# COMPACT_ATOMS: atom_id res chain seq x y z
N MET A 1 39.02 50.44 -14.61
CA MET A 1 40.07 49.46 -14.28
C MET A 1 39.72 48.16 -14.96
N VAL A 2 40.44 47.87 -16.04
CA VAL A 2 40.24 46.75 -16.95
C VAL A 2 41.14 45.61 -16.47
N GLY A 3 40.57 44.43 -16.23
CA GLY A 3 41.31 43.24 -15.85
C GLY A 3 40.92 42.09 -16.78
N THR A 4 41.71 41.89 -17.82
CA THR A 4 41.63 40.75 -18.75
C THR A 4 42.31 39.53 -18.12
N PHE A 5 41.55 38.49 -17.81
CA PHE A 5 42.11 37.18 -17.46
C PHE A 5 42.06 36.27 -18.69
N LYS A 6 43.24 36.04 -19.25
CA LYS A 6 43.55 35.10 -20.31
C LYS A 6 44.05 33.84 -19.59
N LEU A 7 43.36 32.71 -19.74
CA LEU A 7 43.83 31.42 -19.25
C LEU A 7 43.89 30.46 -20.42
N ASP A 8 45.12 30.03 -20.66
CA ASP A 8 45.59 29.26 -21.78
C ASP A 8 44.97 27.86 -21.83
N ARG A 9 44.84 27.43 -23.08
CA ARG A 9 44.26 26.19 -23.54
C ARG A 9 45.40 25.41 -24.18
N GLU A 10 46.06 24.54 -23.43
CA GLU A 10 46.97 23.50 -23.95
C GLU A 10 46.82 22.28 -23.03
N LEU A 11 46.22 21.22 -23.56
CA LEU A 11 46.87 19.99 -24.05
C LEU A 11 47.19 19.03 -22.90
N GLU A 12 46.41 17.96 -22.80
CA GLU A 12 47.01 16.62 -22.74
C GLU A 12 46.01 15.56 -23.18
N VAL A 13 46.26 15.11 -24.40
CA VAL A 13 45.81 13.84 -24.97
C VAL A 13 46.61 12.75 -24.28
N GLU A 14 46.00 11.93 -23.43
CA GLU A 14 46.67 10.70 -23.00
C GLU A 14 45.72 9.53 -22.73
N THR A 15 45.96 8.48 -23.52
CA THR A 15 45.73 7.05 -23.23
C THR A 15 44.31 6.48 -23.26
N ASN A 16 43.87 6.27 -24.49
CA ASN A 16 43.08 5.09 -24.86
C ASN A 16 43.95 3.82 -24.70
N ARG A 17 43.83 3.09 -23.58
CA ARG A 17 44.39 1.74 -23.42
C ARG A 17 43.23 0.73 -23.29
N PRO A 18 43.12 -0.28 -24.17
CA PRO A 18 42.21 -1.39 -23.93
C PRO A 18 42.72 -2.19 -22.73
N LEU A 19 41.85 -2.40 -21.75
CA LEU A 19 42.11 -3.24 -20.59
C LEU A 19 42.40 -4.68 -21.05
N PRO A 20 43.42 -5.36 -20.50
CA PRO A 20 43.65 -6.77 -20.79
C PRO A 20 42.48 -7.59 -20.24
N GLN A 21 41.78 -8.28 -21.13
CA GLN A 21 40.86 -9.36 -20.77
C GLN A 21 41.70 -10.54 -20.27
N ALA A 22 42.07 -10.49 -18.99
CA ALA A 22 42.52 -11.67 -18.27
C ALA A 22 41.31 -12.59 -18.10
N VAL A 23 41.14 -13.48 -19.07
CA VAL A 23 40.25 -14.64 -18.99
C VAL A 23 40.83 -15.56 -17.92
N LEU A 24 40.44 -15.30 -16.66
CA LEU A 24 40.50 -16.28 -15.60
C LEU A 24 39.34 -17.24 -15.82
N THR A 25 39.56 -18.28 -16.61
CA THR A 25 38.79 -19.52 -16.51
C THR A 25 39.13 -20.15 -15.17
N LEU A 26 38.50 -19.65 -14.11
CA LEU A 26 38.37 -20.38 -12.86
C LEU A 26 37.46 -21.57 -13.16
N ASP A 27 38.12 -22.71 -13.28
CA ASP A 27 37.56 -24.05 -13.26
C ASP A 27 36.65 -24.16 -12.03
N ALA A 28 35.35 -23.94 -12.28
CA ALA A 28 34.30 -24.06 -11.29
C ALA A 28 34.06 -25.56 -11.04
N GLY A 29 35.01 -26.17 -10.32
CA GLY A 29 34.83 -27.48 -9.74
C GLY A 29 33.52 -27.51 -8.96
N GLU A 30 32.65 -28.43 -9.35
CA GLU A 30 31.84 -29.34 -8.52
C GLU A 30 31.60 -28.97 -7.04
N TYR A 31 31.22 -27.73 -6.74
CA TYR A 31 30.78 -27.32 -5.41
C TYR A 31 29.25 -27.14 -5.40
N TRP A 32 28.59 -28.24 -5.00
CA TRP A 32 27.28 -28.33 -4.33
C TRP A 32 26.02 -27.78 -5.03
N PRO A 33 25.04 -28.63 -5.40
CA PRO A 33 23.69 -28.21 -5.82
C PRO A 33 22.80 -27.74 -4.64
N ALA A 34 23.36 -26.97 -3.70
CA ALA A 34 22.65 -26.45 -2.53
C ALA A 34 22.20 -24.98 -2.67
N VAL A 35 22.61 -24.29 -3.74
CA VAL A 35 22.38 -22.83 -3.88
C VAL A 35 21.47 -22.53 -5.06
N ASN A 36 20.21 -22.98 -4.99
CA ASN A 36 19.10 -22.24 -5.61
C ASN A 36 17.71 -22.55 -5.06
N ALA A 37 17.60 -23.26 -3.93
CA ALA A 37 16.31 -23.44 -3.25
C ALA A 37 15.69 -22.10 -2.81
N ARG A 38 16.52 -21.10 -2.46
CA ARG A 38 16.06 -19.73 -2.19
C ARG A 38 15.49 -19.04 -3.44
N SER A 39 16.03 -19.32 -4.63
CA SER A 39 15.54 -18.73 -5.89
C SER A 39 14.22 -19.36 -6.32
N ILE A 40 14.13 -20.70 -6.32
CA ILE A 40 12.92 -21.41 -6.75
C ILE A 40 11.75 -21.12 -5.81
N PHE A 41 11.96 -21.10 -4.49
CA PHE A 41 10.89 -20.79 -3.55
C PHE A 41 10.44 -19.32 -3.66
N VAL A 42 11.36 -18.38 -3.84
CA VAL A 42 11.01 -16.96 -4.05
C VAL A 42 10.32 -16.77 -5.40
N GLN A 43 10.70 -17.51 -6.43
CA GLN A 43 10.15 -17.42 -7.78
C GLN A 43 8.75 -18.04 -7.87
N ILE A 44 8.55 -19.25 -7.33
CA ILE A 44 7.21 -19.85 -7.17
C ILE A 44 6.33 -18.93 -6.32
N MET A 45 6.86 -18.33 -5.25
CA MET A 45 6.09 -17.39 -4.42
C MET A 45 5.84 -16.03 -5.08
N LEU A 46 6.70 -15.58 -5.98
CA LEU A 46 6.47 -14.37 -6.80
C LEU A 46 5.43 -14.64 -7.87
N GLU A 47 5.42 -15.85 -8.43
CA GLU A 47 4.49 -16.29 -9.47
C GLU A 47 3.10 -16.60 -8.89
N LEU A 48 3.04 -17.03 -7.62
CA LEU A 48 1.81 -17.12 -6.84
C LEU A 48 1.34 -15.78 -6.24
N ALA A 49 2.12 -14.70 -6.35
CA ALA A 49 1.64 -13.39 -5.96
C ALA A 49 0.55 -12.98 -6.96
N PRO A 50 -0.71 -12.80 -6.52
CA PRO A 50 -1.79 -12.47 -7.44
C PRO A 50 -1.44 -11.19 -8.18
N ASP A 51 -1.50 -11.22 -9.51
CA ASP A 51 -1.15 -10.09 -10.36
C ASP A 51 -2.07 -8.90 -10.03
N THR A 52 -1.53 -7.95 -9.25
CA THR A 52 -2.28 -6.81 -8.73
C THR A 52 -2.30 -5.62 -9.69
N SER A 53 -1.70 -5.76 -10.87
CA SER A 53 -1.38 -4.63 -11.75
C SER A 53 -2.55 -4.07 -12.55
N ASN A 54 -3.69 -4.78 -12.63
CA ASN A 54 -4.78 -4.38 -13.55
C ASN A 54 -6.20 -4.47 -12.96
N GLN A 55 -6.34 -4.46 -11.64
CA GLN A 55 -7.65 -4.54 -10.98
C GLN A 55 -8.08 -3.19 -10.44
N SER A 56 -9.28 -2.74 -10.84
CA SER A 56 -10.03 -1.64 -10.22
C SER A 56 -9.83 -1.68 -8.72
N GLY A 57 -9.28 -0.62 -8.13
CA GLY A 57 -8.73 -0.72 -6.77
C GLY A 57 -9.76 -0.73 -5.64
N LYS A 58 -11.06 -0.83 -5.98
CA LYS A 58 -12.10 -1.28 -5.05
C LYS A 58 -11.85 -2.72 -4.59
N LEU A 59 -12.18 -2.98 -3.33
CA LEU A 59 -11.96 -4.29 -2.72
C LEU A 59 -12.82 -5.39 -3.37
N THR A 60 -12.19 -6.30 -4.10
CA THR A 60 -12.91 -7.37 -4.81
C THR A 60 -13.37 -8.46 -3.84
N ALA A 61 -14.44 -9.19 -4.19
CA ALA A 61 -14.86 -10.37 -3.42
C ALA A 61 -13.74 -11.41 -3.30
N ARG A 62 -12.85 -11.48 -4.30
CA ARG A 62 -11.66 -12.33 -4.30
C ARG A 62 -10.67 -11.89 -3.23
N ASP A 63 -10.42 -10.59 -3.07
CA ASP A 63 -9.55 -10.07 -2.02
C ASP A 63 -10.09 -10.38 -0.62
N ARG A 64 -11.41 -10.29 -0.40
CA ARG A 64 -12.05 -10.68 0.87
C ARG A 64 -11.82 -12.16 1.18
N ARG A 65 -11.98 -13.05 0.19
CA ARG A 65 -11.75 -14.49 0.34
C ARG A 65 -10.27 -14.78 0.61
N ASN A 66 -9.37 -14.19 -0.16
CA ASN A 66 -7.93 -14.33 0.04
C ASN A 66 -7.52 -13.86 1.44
N ALA A 67 -8.03 -12.72 1.92
CA ALA A 67 -7.73 -12.22 3.25
C ALA A 67 -8.13 -13.22 4.36
N ARG A 68 -9.25 -13.93 4.20
CA ARG A 68 -9.69 -14.99 5.12
C ARG A 68 -8.79 -16.23 5.02
N LEU A 69 -8.43 -16.65 3.81
CA LEU A 69 -7.51 -17.77 3.59
C LEU A 69 -6.15 -17.49 4.24
N TRP A 70 -5.60 -16.29 4.06
CA TRP A 70 -4.33 -15.87 4.67
C TRP A 70 -4.37 -15.74 6.20
N GLN A 71 -5.55 -15.64 6.82
CA GLN A 71 -5.68 -15.68 8.28
C GLN A 71 -5.50 -17.11 8.82
N LEU A 72 -5.96 -18.11 8.08
CA LEU A 72 -5.89 -19.53 8.48
C LEU A 72 -4.60 -20.20 7.99
N ALA A 73 -4.01 -19.72 6.90
CA ALA A 73 -2.85 -20.33 6.27
C ALA A 73 -1.67 -20.64 7.22
N PRO A 74 -1.22 -19.73 8.11
CA PRO A 74 -0.09 -20.04 9.00
C PRO A 74 -0.38 -21.22 9.94
N TRP A 75 -1.62 -21.34 10.40
CA TRP A 75 -2.04 -22.39 11.33
C TRP A 75 -2.22 -23.73 10.60
N ALA A 76 -2.82 -23.70 9.41
CA ALA A 76 -2.99 -24.89 8.58
C ALA A 76 -1.63 -25.46 8.15
N GLU A 77 -0.70 -24.60 7.69
CA GLU A 77 0.66 -24.99 7.29
C GLU A 77 1.47 -25.49 8.48
N LEU A 78 1.39 -24.82 9.63
CA LEU A 78 2.08 -25.29 10.83
C LEU A 78 1.62 -26.69 11.23
N LEU A 79 0.31 -26.96 11.23
CA LEU A 79 -0.23 -28.29 11.53
C LEU A 79 0.17 -29.32 10.46
N ALA A 80 0.04 -28.97 9.18
CA ALA A 80 0.37 -29.87 8.08
C ALA A 80 1.85 -30.27 8.09
N VAL A 81 2.75 -29.30 8.25
CA VAL A 81 4.20 -29.55 8.27
C VAL A 81 4.63 -30.26 9.54
N THR A 82 4.05 -29.93 10.70
CA THR A 82 4.45 -30.54 11.98
C THR A 82 3.97 -31.98 12.08
N VAL A 83 2.72 -32.26 11.69
CA VAL A 83 2.08 -33.57 11.82
C VAL A 83 2.38 -34.48 10.63
N GLY A 84 2.54 -33.93 9.43
CA GLY A 84 2.66 -34.69 8.18
C GLY A 84 3.78 -35.75 8.19
N PRO A 85 5.06 -35.37 8.40
CA PRO A 85 6.17 -36.32 8.36
C PRO A 85 6.09 -37.40 9.47
N PRO A 86 5.87 -37.05 10.76
CA PRO A 86 5.70 -38.06 11.80
C PRO A 86 4.54 -39.02 11.53
N LEU A 87 3.40 -38.49 11.05
CA LEU A 87 2.24 -39.30 10.69
C LEU A 87 2.53 -40.22 9.51
N ALA A 88 3.27 -39.76 8.50
CA ALA A 88 3.66 -40.60 7.36
C ALA A 88 4.55 -41.78 7.79
N PHE A 89 5.57 -41.54 8.63
CA PHE A 89 6.41 -42.61 9.17
C PHE A 89 5.63 -43.57 10.07
N PHE A 90 4.71 -43.04 10.88
CA PHE A 90 3.83 -43.84 11.72
C PHE A 90 2.87 -44.72 10.90
N LEU A 91 2.25 -44.19 9.86
CA LEU A 91 1.39 -44.96 8.96
C LEU A 91 2.19 -46.04 8.20
N ALA A 92 3.40 -45.73 7.74
CA ALA A 92 4.29 -46.72 7.12
C ALA A 92 4.64 -47.86 8.09
N TYR A 93 4.84 -47.56 9.37
CA TYR A 93 5.02 -48.58 10.41
C TYR A 93 3.80 -49.50 10.55
N LEU A 94 2.58 -48.95 10.52
CA LEU A 94 1.35 -49.76 10.58
C LEU A 94 1.19 -50.66 9.35
N VAL A 95 1.46 -50.13 8.15
CA VAL A 95 1.32 -50.89 6.89
C VAL A 95 2.34 -52.03 6.78
N THR A 96 3.53 -51.88 7.38
CA THR A 96 4.57 -52.93 7.41
C THR A 96 4.35 -53.99 8.50
N GLY A 97 3.16 -54.02 9.11
CA GLY A 97 2.79 -55.01 10.12
C GLY A 97 3.56 -54.84 11.44
N ALA A 98 3.95 -53.61 11.78
CA ALA A 98 4.68 -53.30 13.01
C ALA A 98 6.03 -54.05 13.18
N THR A 99 6.62 -54.52 12.08
CA THR A 99 7.83 -55.35 12.09
C THR A 99 9.13 -54.53 12.23
N SER A 100 9.11 -53.25 11.86
CA SER A 100 10.31 -52.41 11.81
C SER A 100 10.27 -51.29 12.87
N PRO A 101 10.89 -51.48 14.06
CA PRO A 101 10.93 -50.44 15.10
C PRO A 101 11.70 -49.18 14.66
N ALA A 102 12.55 -49.30 13.63
CA ALA A 102 13.26 -48.16 13.04
C ALA A 102 12.31 -47.07 12.54
N LEU A 103 11.14 -47.43 11.99
CA LEU A 103 10.14 -46.46 11.52
C LEU A 103 9.51 -45.67 12.66
N LEU A 104 9.29 -46.29 13.83
CA LEU A 104 8.82 -45.57 15.02
C LEU A 104 9.88 -44.61 15.56
N VAL A 105 11.15 -45.03 15.58
CA VAL A 105 12.26 -44.16 15.99
C VAL A 105 12.39 -42.97 15.03
N LEU A 106 12.27 -43.20 13.72
CA LEU A 106 12.25 -42.14 12.71
C LEU A 106 11.05 -41.20 12.90
N ALA A 107 9.85 -41.74 13.16
CA ALA A 107 8.67 -40.92 13.45
C ALA A 107 8.91 -40.02 14.67
N ALA A 108 9.43 -40.57 15.77
CA ALA A 108 9.74 -39.84 16.99
C ALA A 108 10.84 -38.79 16.79
N LEU A 109 11.92 -39.14 16.09
CA LEU A 109 13.01 -38.21 15.77
C LEU A 109 12.59 -37.12 14.80
N SER A 110 11.63 -37.39 13.90
CA SER A 110 11.17 -36.40 12.92
C SER A 110 10.35 -35.28 13.55
N LEU A 111 9.71 -35.50 14.71
CA LEU A 111 8.88 -34.50 15.41
C LEU A 111 9.59 -33.16 15.69
N PRO A 112 10.79 -33.13 16.34
CA PRO A 112 11.47 -31.85 16.58
C PRO A 112 11.87 -31.15 15.29
N PHE A 113 12.30 -31.90 14.26
CA PHE A 113 12.68 -31.31 12.97
C PHE A 113 11.46 -30.75 12.22
N SER A 114 10.34 -31.47 12.20
CA SER A 114 9.10 -31.02 11.56
C SER A 114 8.50 -29.80 12.27
N LEU A 115 8.60 -29.75 13.60
CA LEU A 115 8.18 -28.60 14.40
C LEU A 115 9.02 -27.35 14.08
N ILE A 116 10.35 -27.48 14.02
CA ILE A 116 11.23 -26.36 13.68
C ILE A 116 10.94 -25.87 12.24
N ALA A 117 10.82 -26.80 11.29
CA ALA A 117 10.49 -26.46 9.91
C ALA A 117 9.12 -25.75 9.80
N GLY A 118 8.10 -26.27 10.49
CA GLY A 118 6.77 -25.67 10.55
C GLY A 118 6.80 -24.26 11.14
N LEU A 119 7.58 -24.04 12.21
CA LEU A 119 7.75 -22.71 12.82
C LEU A 119 8.39 -21.71 11.84
N ILE A 120 9.44 -22.13 11.13
CA ILE A 120 10.12 -21.29 10.12
C ILE A 120 9.14 -20.90 9.01
N ILE A 121 8.39 -21.87 8.47
CA ILE A 121 7.39 -21.64 7.42
C ILE A 121 6.30 -20.68 7.93
N ALA A 122 5.78 -20.90 9.15
CA ALA A 122 4.77 -20.03 9.74
C ALA A 122 5.27 -18.58 9.88
N ILE A 123 6.52 -18.38 10.32
CA ILE A 123 7.14 -17.04 10.41
C ILE A 123 7.21 -16.39 9.01
N VAL A 124 7.68 -17.12 8.00
CA VAL A 124 7.76 -16.62 6.61
C VAL A 124 6.39 -16.20 6.09
N ILE A 125 5.35 -17.02 6.29
CA ILE A 125 3.98 -16.71 5.89
C ILE A 125 3.47 -15.45 6.61
N ILE A 126 3.74 -15.30 7.90
CA ILE A 126 3.35 -14.10 8.66
C ILE A 126 4.03 -12.84 8.10
N LEU A 127 5.32 -12.90 7.77
CA LEU A 127 6.03 -11.78 7.16
C LEU A 127 5.47 -11.43 5.79
N PHE A 128 5.18 -12.45 4.97
CA PHE A 128 4.57 -12.26 3.66
C PHE A 128 3.19 -11.63 3.76
N ARG A 129 2.34 -12.13 4.68
CA ARG A 129 1.03 -11.57 4.99
C ARG A 129 1.12 -10.10 5.38
N ARG A 130 2.10 -9.72 6.21
CA ARG A 130 2.33 -8.32 6.59
C ARG A 130 2.67 -7.45 5.37
N ARG A 131 3.51 -7.96 4.45
CA ARG A 131 3.87 -7.24 3.22
C ARG A 131 2.69 -7.11 2.26
N TRP A 132 1.92 -8.18 2.07
CA TRP A 132 0.71 -8.17 1.24
C TRP A 132 -0.33 -7.18 1.78
N LEU A 133 -0.59 -7.20 3.09
CA LEU A 133 -1.55 -6.28 3.71
C LEU A 133 -1.12 -4.82 3.60
N ARG A 134 0.19 -4.52 3.65
CA ARG A 134 0.70 -3.16 3.37
C ARG A 134 0.35 -2.73 1.94
N ARG A 135 0.70 -3.55 0.94
CA ARG A 135 0.39 -3.28 -0.47
C ARG A 135 -1.11 -3.11 -0.72
N LEU A 136 -1.93 -3.96 -0.10
CA LEU A 136 -3.38 -3.86 -0.20
C LEU A 136 -3.87 -2.52 0.37
N ARG A 137 -3.43 -2.13 1.56
CA ARG A 137 -3.82 -0.84 2.16
C ARG A 137 -3.37 0.35 1.33
N ASP A 138 -2.20 0.27 0.72
CA ASP A 138 -1.68 1.35 -0.13
C ASP A 138 -2.52 1.49 -1.41
N ARG A 139 -2.95 0.38 -2.02
CA ARG A 139 -3.93 0.36 -3.12
C ARG A 139 -5.30 0.92 -2.70
N LEU A 140 -5.89 0.39 -1.63
CA LEU A 140 -7.20 0.87 -1.16
C LEU A 140 -7.16 2.37 -0.82
N ALA A 141 -6.02 2.85 -0.33
CA ALA A 141 -5.83 4.26 -0.06
C ALA A 141 -5.70 5.12 -1.31
N SER A 142 -5.21 4.60 -2.44
CA SER A 142 -5.15 5.37 -3.69
C SER A 142 -6.54 5.59 -4.29
N ASP A 143 -7.45 4.64 -4.15
CA ASP A 143 -8.83 4.77 -4.66
C ASP A 143 -9.77 5.50 -3.70
N GLY A 144 -9.34 5.67 -2.46
CA GLY A 144 -10.15 6.20 -1.36
C GLY A 144 -10.77 5.08 -0.55
N ILE A 145 -10.55 5.14 0.76
CA ILE A 145 -11.03 4.17 1.74
C ILE A 145 -12.55 4.32 1.84
N THR A 146 -13.27 3.21 1.70
CA THR A 146 -14.71 3.11 1.91
C THR A 146 -15.03 2.57 3.32
N ALA A 147 -16.30 2.70 3.76
CA ALA A 147 -16.75 2.25 5.08
C ALA A 147 -16.48 0.75 5.32
N ASP A 148 -16.69 -0.09 4.29
CA ASP A 148 -16.41 -1.53 4.31
C ASP A 148 -14.92 -1.87 4.49
N GLU A 149 -14.04 -0.97 4.06
CA GLU A 149 -12.60 -1.18 4.00
C GLU A 149 -11.89 -0.73 5.28
N VAL A 150 -12.56 0.02 6.16
CA VAL A 150 -12.00 0.51 7.44
C VAL A 150 -11.45 -0.62 8.30
N GLY A 151 -12.02 -1.83 8.21
CA GLY A 151 -11.52 -3.02 8.90
C GLY A 151 -10.06 -3.36 8.59
N TYR A 152 -9.56 -3.03 7.38
CA TYR A 152 -8.16 -3.23 7.00
C TYR A 152 -7.23 -2.15 7.57
N PHE A 153 -7.78 -1.01 7.98
CA PHE A 153 -7.05 0.13 8.55
C PHE A 153 -7.13 0.19 10.09
N ILE A 154 -7.59 -0.88 10.75
CA ILE A 154 -7.61 -0.97 12.23
C ILE A 154 -6.30 -0.54 12.91
N PRO A 155 -5.08 -0.84 12.39
CA PRO A 155 -3.84 -0.37 13.01
C PRO A 155 -3.64 1.16 12.98
N GLU A 156 -4.34 1.87 12.10
CA GLU A 156 -4.32 3.33 11.96
C GLU A 156 -5.39 4.01 12.82
N LEU A 157 -6.31 3.22 13.39
CA LEU A 157 -7.33 3.69 14.33
C LEU A 157 -6.76 3.75 15.76
N THR A 158 -7.23 4.72 16.54
CA THR A 158 -6.89 4.82 17.96
C THR A 158 -7.47 3.62 18.73
N SER A 159 -6.94 3.32 19.92
CA SER A 159 -7.52 2.28 20.79
C SER A 159 -8.97 2.59 21.18
N GLY A 160 -9.30 3.87 21.39
CA GLY A 160 -10.65 4.36 21.67
C GLY A 160 -11.61 4.08 20.52
N GLU A 161 -11.28 4.54 19.31
CA GLU A 161 -12.10 4.33 18.11
C GLU A 161 -12.36 2.83 17.85
N ARG A 162 -11.34 1.99 18.02
CA ARG A 162 -11.49 0.53 17.87
C ARG A 162 -12.45 -0.08 18.88
N ARG A 163 -12.46 0.44 20.11
CA ARG A 163 -13.36 -0.03 21.16
C ARG A 163 -14.79 0.43 20.89
N VAL A 164 -14.96 1.72 20.60
CA VAL A 164 -16.26 2.33 20.28
C VAL A 164 -16.89 1.64 19.08
N LEU A 165 -16.14 1.42 18.00
CA LEU A 165 -16.62 0.73 16.82
C LEU A 165 -17.15 -0.68 17.15
N ARG A 166 -16.38 -1.48 17.91
CA ARG A 166 -16.83 -2.82 18.32
C ARG A 166 -18.04 -2.80 19.24
N GLU A 167 -18.18 -1.76 20.06
CA GLU A 167 -19.32 -1.59 20.96
C GLU A 167 -20.58 -1.20 20.18
N MET A 168 -20.46 -0.25 19.24
CA MET A 168 -21.53 0.17 18.34
C MET A 168 -21.96 -0.98 17.43
N GLU A 169 -21.03 -1.75 16.85
CA GLU A 169 -21.34 -2.92 16.01
C GLU A 169 -22.24 -3.94 16.73
N LYS A 170 -22.07 -4.08 18.06
CA LYS A 170 -22.88 -5.01 18.87
C LYS A 170 -24.23 -4.43 19.27
N ARG A 171 -24.30 -3.13 19.57
CA ARG A 171 -25.51 -2.49 20.11
C ARG A 171 -26.41 -1.91 19.02
N GLN A 172 -25.83 -1.23 18.04
CA GLN A 172 -26.54 -0.44 17.03
C GLN A 172 -25.78 -0.49 15.69
N PRO A 173 -26.02 -1.49 14.83
CA PRO A 173 -25.25 -1.70 13.59
C PRO A 173 -25.35 -0.51 12.62
N LEU A 174 -26.50 0.16 12.55
CA LEU A 174 -26.69 1.34 11.69
C LEU A 174 -25.79 2.52 12.11
N LEU A 175 -25.63 2.74 13.42
CA LEU A 175 -24.73 3.79 13.92
C LEU A 175 -23.27 3.41 13.67
N ALA A 176 -22.94 2.13 13.77
CA ALA A 176 -21.62 1.62 13.44
C ALA A 176 -21.25 1.87 11.98
N ASP A 177 -22.20 1.75 11.05
CA ASP A 177 -21.96 2.03 9.63
C ASP A 177 -21.69 3.52 9.37
N ALA A 178 -22.46 4.43 9.99
CA ALA A 178 -22.18 5.87 9.94
C ALA A 178 -20.83 6.23 10.58
N TYR A 179 -20.47 5.56 11.68
CA TYR A 179 -19.17 5.70 12.32
C TYR A 179 -18.03 5.22 11.41
N ARG A 180 -18.19 4.07 10.74
CA ARG A 180 -17.23 3.57 9.74
C ARG A 180 -17.07 4.51 8.56
N GLU A 181 -18.15 5.05 8.02
CA GLU A 181 -18.07 6.03 6.94
C GLU A 181 -17.29 7.27 7.37
N THR A 182 -17.57 7.79 8.58
CA THR A 182 -16.86 8.95 9.12
C THR A 182 -15.38 8.64 9.39
N LEU A 183 -15.07 7.44 9.88
CA LEU A 183 -13.69 6.97 10.05
C LEU A 183 -12.96 6.88 8.69
N ALA A 184 -13.63 6.37 7.66
CA ALA A 184 -13.07 6.30 6.31
C ALA A 184 -12.72 7.70 5.77
N LEU A 185 -13.62 8.68 5.96
CA LEU A 185 -13.37 10.08 5.62
C LEU A 185 -12.16 10.66 6.38
N ARG A 186 -12.07 10.41 7.69
CA ARG A 186 -10.92 10.86 8.52
C ARG A 186 -9.60 10.25 8.03
N LEU A 187 -9.59 8.96 7.73
CA LEU A 187 -8.41 8.24 7.24
C LEU A 187 -7.98 8.76 5.87
N ASN A 188 -8.92 8.97 4.95
CA ASN A 188 -8.65 9.56 3.64
C ASN A 188 -8.05 10.97 3.77
N ALA A 189 -8.66 11.83 4.58
CA ALA A 189 -8.14 13.18 4.83
C ALA A 189 -6.73 13.15 5.46
N THR A 190 -6.49 12.25 6.41
CA THR A 190 -5.16 12.05 7.02
C THR A 190 -4.12 11.60 5.99
N ARG A 191 -4.50 10.75 5.04
CA ARG A 191 -3.59 10.29 3.99
C ARG A 191 -3.31 11.37 2.96
N VAL A 192 -4.33 12.09 2.48
CA VAL A 192 -4.18 13.24 1.56
C VAL A 192 -3.23 14.29 2.14
N THR A 193 -3.41 14.63 3.43
CA THR A 193 -2.50 15.57 4.10
C THR A 193 -1.08 15.03 4.23
N ALA A 194 -0.91 13.73 4.50
CA ALA A 194 0.40 13.10 4.59
C ALA A 194 1.11 13.04 3.23
N SER A 195 0.43 12.68 2.14
CA SER A 195 0.98 12.72 0.78
C SER A 195 1.35 14.14 0.37
N ALA A 196 0.44 15.11 0.53
CA ALA A 196 0.70 16.49 0.15
C ALA A 196 1.92 17.07 0.88
N ARG A 197 2.15 16.68 2.14
CA ARG A 197 3.37 17.05 2.89
C ARG A 197 4.65 16.45 2.29
N ARG A 198 4.63 15.18 1.86
CA ARG A 198 5.80 14.54 1.25
C ARG A 198 6.12 15.18 -0.10
N ASP A 199 5.09 15.38 -0.93
CA ASP A 199 5.24 15.96 -2.26
C ASP A 199 5.71 17.42 -2.17
N LEU A 200 5.22 18.18 -1.19
CA LEU A 200 5.67 19.54 -0.92
C LEU A 200 7.17 19.57 -0.60
N LEU A 201 7.67 18.67 0.24
CA LEU A 201 9.10 18.56 0.53
C LEU A 201 9.92 18.19 -0.71
N GLU A 202 9.38 17.36 -1.60
CA GLU A 202 10.06 17.02 -2.85
C GLU A 202 10.12 18.21 -3.81
N VAL A 203 9.01 18.91 -3.98
CA VAL A 203 8.93 20.14 -4.79
C VAL A 203 9.86 21.21 -4.23
N GLU A 204 9.91 21.41 -2.91
CA GLU A 204 10.87 22.33 -2.27
C GLU A 204 12.33 21.97 -2.57
N ARG A 205 12.68 20.68 -2.50
CA ARG A 205 14.03 20.21 -2.89
C ARG A 205 14.32 20.43 -4.37
N ARG A 206 13.33 20.27 -5.26
CA ARG A 206 13.45 20.55 -6.69
C ARG A 206 13.63 22.05 -6.94
N ILE A 207 12.88 22.90 -6.22
CA ILE A 207 13.03 24.37 -6.26
C ILE A 207 14.43 24.79 -5.87
N ASN A 208 14.92 24.29 -4.74
CA ASN A 208 16.26 24.60 -4.26
C ASN A 208 17.33 24.16 -5.26
N ARG A 209 17.20 22.96 -5.85
CA ARG A 209 18.13 22.47 -6.88
C ARG A 209 18.15 23.34 -8.15
N ALA A 210 16.99 23.71 -8.68
CA ALA A 210 16.95 24.51 -9.91
C ALA A 210 17.50 25.93 -9.68
N ARG A 211 17.32 26.49 -8.47
CA ARG A 211 17.91 27.78 -8.09
C ARG A 211 19.44 27.80 -8.21
N TYR A 212 20.11 26.67 -7.98
CA TYR A 212 21.57 26.59 -8.12
C TYR A 212 22.03 26.41 -9.57
N LEU A 213 21.16 25.96 -10.47
CA LEU A 213 21.55 25.67 -11.84
C LEU A 213 21.68 26.94 -12.71
N ASN A 214 21.05 28.07 -12.34
CA ASN A 214 21.17 29.39 -12.98
C ASN A 214 21.13 29.37 -14.54
N ALA A 215 20.51 28.36 -15.15
CA ALA A 215 20.42 28.27 -16.59
C ALA A 215 19.27 29.17 -17.09
N PRO A 216 19.42 29.85 -18.24
CA PRO A 216 18.41 30.78 -18.77
C PRO A 216 17.01 30.16 -18.92
N ASP A 217 16.93 28.85 -19.17
CA ASP A 217 15.66 28.13 -19.32
C ASP A 217 15.00 27.70 -18.00
N THR A 218 15.58 28.02 -16.83
CA THR A 218 15.03 27.60 -15.52
C THR A 218 13.84 28.42 -15.05
N ALA A 219 13.56 29.57 -15.66
CA ALA A 219 12.47 30.45 -15.26
C ALA A 219 11.09 29.76 -15.37
N VAL A 220 10.84 29.04 -16.47
CA VAL A 220 9.58 28.31 -16.69
C VAL A 220 9.41 27.19 -15.66
N LEU A 221 10.46 26.38 -15.43
CA LEU A 221 10.44 25.32 -14.43
C LEU A 221 10.23 25.86 -13.01
N MET A 222 10.80 27.01 -12.69
CA MET A 222 10.58 27.66 -11.38
C MET A 222 9.16 28.14 -11.20
N GLU A 223 8.55 28.68 -12.24
CA GLU A 223 7.15 29.05 -12.19
C GLU A 223 6.25 27.81 -11.99
N GLU A 224 6.46 26.74 -12.76
CA GLU A 224 5.71 25.47 -12.63
C GLU A 224 5.83 24.89 -11.22
N LEU A 225 7.05 24.72 -10.71
CA LEU A 225 7.27 24.20 -9.35
C LEU A 225 6.66 25.11 -8.27
N SER A 226 6.61 26.43 -8.48
CA SER A 226 5.95 27.35 -7.56
C SER A 226 4.42 27.20 -7.57
N ARG A 227 3.82 26.96 -8.75
CA ARG A 227 2.38 26.68 -8.88
C ARG A 227 2.04 25.35 -8.21
N ASP A 228 2.85 24.32 -8.44
CA ASP A 228 2.68 23.00 -7.82
C ASP A 228 2.79 23.08 -6.30
N ARG A 229 3.76 23.84 -5.78
CA ARG A 229 3.86 24.12 -4.34
C ARG A 229 2.58 24.74 -3.79
N LYS A 230 2.06 25.79 -4.43
CA LYS A 230 0.81 26.46 -3.99
C LYS A 230 -0.38 25.50 -4.01
N ARG A 231 -0.50 24.67 -5.05
CA ARG A 231 -1.54 23.61 -5.14
C ARG A 231 -1.42 22.60 -4.00
N LEU A 232 -0.22 22.10 -3.71
CA LEU A 232 0.03 21.16 -2.62
C LEU A 232 -0.23 21.77 -1.24
N GLU A 233 0.08 23.05 -1.04
CA GLU A 233 -0.25 23.80 0.18
C GLU A 233 -1.78 23.91 0.36
N ALA A 234 -2.52 24.21 -0.70
CA ALA A 234 -3.98 24.24 -0.67
C ALA A 234 -4.57 22.86 -0.34
N LEU A 235 -4.11 21.79 -0.99
CA LEU A 235 -4.54 20.41 -0.72
C LEU A 235 -4.25 19.98 0.73
N LYS A 236 -3.11 20.41 1.29
CA LYS A 236 -2.76 20.17 2.68
C LYS A 236 -3.71 20.89 3.64
N GLN A 237 -4.08 22.13 3.37
CA GLN A 237 -5.02 22.89 4.19
C GLN A 237 -6.43 22.30 4.11
N GLU A 238 -6.90 21.97 2.91
CA GLU A 238 -8.20 21.35 2.68
C GLU A 238 -8.31 19.99 3.38
N GLY A 239 -7.30 19.13 3.23
CA GLY A 239 -7.27 17.85 3.91
C GLY A 239 -7.26 17.99 5.44
N ALA A 240 -6.60 19.03 5.98
CA ALA A 240 -6.61 19.29 7.42
C ALA A 240 -7.99 19.74 7.91
N SER A 241 -8.66 20.60 7.14
CA SER A 241 -10.04 21.03 7.41
C SER A 241 -11.01 19.84 7.43
N ARG A 242 -10.98 18.99 6.39
CA ARG A 242 -11.82 17.79 6.31
C ARG A 242 -11.56 16.79 7.43
N ARG A 243 -10.30 16.66 7.85
CA ARG A 243 -9.95 15.82 8.99
C ARG A 243 -10.59 16.33 10.28
N ALA A 244 -10.48 17.63 10.55
CA ALA A 244 -11.08 18.25 11.73
C ALA A 244 -12.62 18.10 11.72
N GLU A 245 -13.24 18.25 10.56
CA GLU A 245 -14.68 18.01 10.39
C GLU A 245 -15.06 16.56 10.69
N ALA A 246 -14.32 15.58 10.14
CA ALA A 246 -14.56 14.17 10.41
C ALA A 246 -14.36 13.82 11.90
N GLU A 247 -13.36 14.40 12.56
CA GLU A 247 -13.14 14.23 14.01
C GLU A 247 -14.30 14.81 14.84
N ALA A 248 -14.82 15.99 14.48
CA ALA A 248 -16.00 16.56 15.14
C ALA A 248 -17.24 15.65 14.97
N ARG A 249 -17.44 15.08 13.77
CA ARG A 249 -18.53 14.13 13.52
C ARG A 249 -18.40 12.85 14.33
N LEU A 250 -17.19 12.29 14.46
CA LEU A 250 -16.96 11.11 15.30
C LEU A 250 -17.33 11.40 16.76
N GLN A 251 -16.94 12.54 17.30
CA GLN A 251 -17.30 12.94 18.66
C GLN A 251 -18.81 13.09 18.84
N MET A 252 -19.53 13.63 17.85
CA MET A 252 -20.99 13.71 17.88
C MET A 252 -21.65 12.33 17.88
N ILE A 253 -21.16 11.40 17.04
CA ILE A 253 -21.66 10.02 16.98
C ILE A 253 -21.37 9.28 18.30
N GLU A 254 -20.20 9.49 18.89
CA GLU A 254 -19.83 8.95 20.21
C GLU A 254 -20.72 9.49 21.32
N ALA A 255 -21.01 10.80 21.32
CA ALA A 255 -21.94 11.42 22.25
C ALA A 255 -23.38 10.89 22.08
N ALA A 256 -23.84 10.68 20.85
CA ALA A 256 -25.15 10.10 20.57
C ALA A 256 -25.23 8.63 21.05
N SER A 257 -24.20 7.84 20.78
CA SER A 257 -24.11 6.45 21.22
C SER A 257 -24.08 6.30 22.75
N SER A 258 -23.35 7.16 23.45
CA SER A 258 -23.23 7.10 24.92
C SER A 258 -24.53 7.49 25.63
N ARG A 259 -25.33 8.38 25.03
CA ARG A 259 -26.63 8.80 25.56
C ARG A 259 -27.77 7.81 25.29
N GLY A 260 -27.52 6.78 24.48
CA GLY A 260 -28.58 5.88 24.02
C GLY A 260 -29.69 6.61 23.26
N ALA A 261 -29.34 7.70 22.56
CA ALA A 261 -30.30 8.58 21.89
C ALA A 261 -31.25 7.79 21.00
N SER A 262 -32.54 8.14 21.01
CA SER A 262 -33.52 7.44 20.17
C SER A 262 -33.19 7.65 18.70
N TRP A 263 -33.50 6.65 17.86
CA TRP A 263 -33.20 6.66 16.43
C TRP A 263 -33.63 7.96 15.72
N ALA A 264 -34.76 8.55 16.12
CA ALA A 264 -35.27 9.79 15.54
C ALA A 264 -34.35 10.99 15.81
N GLU A 265 -33.76 11.08 17.01
CA GLU A 265 -32.81 12.15 17.35
C GLU A 265 -31.50 12.00 16.60
N THR A 266 -31.03 10.76 16.45
CA THR A 266 -29.79 10.48 15.70
C THR A 266 -29.98 10.78 14.22
N ASN A 267 -31.10 10.38 13.62
CA ASN A 267 -31.41 10.70 12.22
C ASN A 267 -31.60 12.20 11.99
N TYR A 268 -32.24 12.90 12.92
CA TYR A 268 -32.35 14.36 12.84
C TYR A 268 -30.99 15.03 12.92
N MET A 269 -30.10 14.58 13.80
CA MET A 269 -28.73 15.09 13.89
C MET A 269 -27.91 14.78 12.64
N LEU A 270 -28.00 13.56 12.10
CA LEU A 270 -27.32 13.17 10.85
C LEU A 270 -27.81 13.99 9.67
N ARG A 271 -29.13 14.19 9.55
CA ARG A 271 -29.73 15.02 8.48
C ARG A 271 -29.33 16.48 8.58
N ARG A 272 -29.27 17.03 9.80
CA ARG A 272 -28.78 18.39 10.03
C ARG A 272 -27.30 18.54 9.66
N LEU A 273 -26.49 17.51 9.87
CA LEU A 273 -25.08 17.49 9.44
C LEU A 273 -24.96 17.39 7.92
N ASP A 274 -25.82 16.61 7.27
CA ASP A 274 -25.81 16.45 5.81
C ASP A 274 -26.35 17.68 5.08
N GLU A 275 -27.30 18.41 5.68
CA GLU A 275 -27.73 19.73 5.22
C GLU A 275 -26.63 20.78 5.37
N GLY A 276 -25.79 20.69 6.42
CA GLY A 276 -24.56 21.49 6.52
C GLY A 276 -23.58 21.21 5.38
N ARG A 277 -23.49 19.96 4.91
CA ARG A 277 -22.62 19.52 3.82
C ARG A 277 -23.01 20.10 2.45
N LYS A 278 -24.30 20.33 2.19
CA LYS A 278 -24.77 20.99 0.95
C LYS A 278 -24.23 22.42 0.77
N HIS A 279 -23.70 23.02 1.84
CA HIS A 279 -23.16 24.38 1.82
C HIS A 279 -21.65 24.45 2.07
N VAL A 280 -20.95 23.32 2.22
CA VAL A 280 -19.48 23.29 2.33
C VAL A 280 -18.90 22.94 0.95
N PRO A 281 -18.14 23.86 0.32
CA PRO A 281 -18.37 24.23 -1.06
C PRO A 281 -17.34 23.63 -2.02
N LEU A 282 -17.81 23.32 -3.23
CA LEU A 282 -17.19 23.59 -4.54
C LEU A 282 -15.79 23.05 -4.88
N GLY A 283 -14.93 22.63 -3.94
CA GLY A 283 -13.55 22.22 -4.24
C GLY A 283 -13.44 20.82 -4.89
N LEU A 284 -14.22 19.85 -4.41
CA LEU A 284 -14.27 18.52 -5.05
C LEU A 284 -15.08 18.52 -6.34
N GLU A 285 -16.14 19.34 -6.41
CA GLU A 285 -16.89 19.55 -7.64
C GLU A 285 -16.08 20.35 -8.65
N SER A 286 -15.26 21.33 -8.25
CA SER A 286 -14.37 22.04 -9.16
C SER A 286 -13.22 21.16 -9.63
N VAL A 287 -12.67 20.29 -8.78
CA VAL A 287 -11.63 19.33 -9.19
C VAL A 287 -12.21 18.24 -10.09
N ARG A 288 -13.43 17.74 -9.81
CA ARG A 288 -14.14 16.84 -10.75
C ARG A 288 -14.48 17.53 -12.06
N ALA A 289 -14.97 18.76 -12.01
CA ALA A 289 -15.27 19.55 -13.20
C ALA A 289 -14.01 19.88 -13.99
N GLU A 290 -12.87 20.18 -13.34
CA GLU A 290 -11.59 20.41 -14.01
C GLU A 290 -11.05 19.12 -14.64
N GLN A 291 -11.28 17.97 -13.99
CA GLN A 291 -10.89 16.67 -14.53
C GLN A 291 -11.79 16.23 -15.69
N GLU A 292 -13.11 16.45 -15.61
CA GLU A 292 -14.04 16.27 -16.74
C GLU A 292 -13.67 17.20 -17.90
N LEU A 293 -13.38 18.48 -17.64
CA LEU A 293 -12.94 19.43 -18.66
C LEU A 293 -11.62 18.99 -19.33
N ARG A 294 -10.69 18.39 -18.58
CA ARG A 294 -9.45 17.82 -19.15
C ARG A 294 -9.73 16.60 -20.02
N GLU A 295 -10.57 15.69 -19.56
CA GLU A 295 -10.93 14.51 -20.34
C GLU A 295 -11.69 14.88 -21.62
N ASP A 296 -12.58 15.87 -21.55
CA ASP A 296 -13.31 16.36 -22.71
C ASP A 296 -12.39 17.12 -23.67
N ALA A 297 -11.46 17.95 -23.17
CA ALA A 297 -10.44 18.59 -24.01
C ALA A 297 -9.54 17.57 -24.71
N GLU A 298 -9.15 16.47 -24.05
CA GLU A 298 -8.40 15.38 -24.67
C GLU A 298 -9.23 14.63 -25.73
N ARG A 299 -10.53 14.44 -25.50
CA ARG A 299 -11.43 13.82 -26.48
C ARG A 299 -11.59 14.70 -27.71
N GLU A 300 -11.73 16.01 -27.55
CA GLU A 300 -11.79 16.98 -28.66
C GLU A 300 -10.48 16.98 -29.45
N LEU A 301 -9.32 17.05 -28.79
CA LEU A 301 -8.01 16.97 -29.45
C LEU A 301 -7.83 15.67 -30.24
N ARG A 302 -8.31 14.54 -29.71
CA ARG A 302 -8.31 13.26 -30.43
C ARG A 302 -9.24 13.28 -31.64
N GLN A 303 -10.41 13.91 -31.54
CA GLN A 303 -11.33 14.06 -32.65
C GLN A 303 -10.71 14.93 -33.76
N GLU A 304 -10.14 16.08 -33.41
CA GLU A 304 -9.45 16.96 -34.37
C GLU A 304 -8.30 16.24 -35.08
N LEU A 305 -7.45 15.52 -34.34
CA LEU A 305 -6.35 14.75 -34.92
C LEU A 305 -6.84 13.61 -35.85
N SER A 306 -8.01 13.02 -35.56
CA SER A 306 -8.61 11.99 -36.41
C SER A 306 -9.22 12.59 -37.69
N GLN A 307 -9.81 13.78 -37.59
CA GLN A 307 -10.47 14.47 -38.70
C GLN A 307 -9.45 15.08 -39.67
N ASN A 308 -8.32 15.59 -39.16
CA ASN A 308 -7.22 16.13 -39.95
C ASN A 308 -6.35 15.04 -40.63
N ARG A 309 -6.65 13.76 -40.39
CA ARG A 309 -5.93 12.60 -40.98
C ARG A 309 -6.64 11.98 -42.18
N LEU A 310 -7.83 12.45 -42.55
CA LEU A 310 -8.56 11.98 -43.72
C LEU A 310 -8.27 12.91 -44.91
N PRO A 311 -7.65 12.41 -45.98
CA PRO A 311 -7.36 13.19 -47.19
C PRO A 311 -8.62 13.49 -48.02
#